data_AF-A0A7S4WBP0-F1
#
_entry.id   AF-A0A7S4WBP0-F1
#
_cell.length_a   1.000
_cell.length_b   1.000
_cell.length_c   1.000
_cell.angle_alpha   90.00
_cell.angle_beta   90.00
_cell.angle_gamma   90.00
#
_symmetry.space_group_name_H-M   'P 1'
#
loop_
_entity.id
_entity.type
_entity.pdbx_description
1 polymer ?
#
loop_
_entity_poly.entity_id
_entity_poly.type
_entity_poly.pdbx_seq_one_letter_code
_entity_poly.pdbx_strand_id
1 'polypeptide(L)'
;MSSISSSSCMKNNLKYYYMPPEWHPHRATLILYPHNENTFRSVYSKCDMARREICNVARAIACWCTNNDDNNNNKNDATERIAEDVFLFCSTKEEALELENELSLLDETNSGSSSRGNIIVQVCKSDDTWIRDTGPTFVISTRGQQQQQAMIGLDWNFNAYGGPKEGCYWPCHNDLQIASTVIQTLQDYYSTSSNPCTEIQHQKVDIILEGGSIQTDGEGTILTTSECLLHPNRNPSKTQQEIESILLQHLVTLNDDDNDKTGKVLWLPKGLAYDQDTNGHIDNFCCFVKPAQVVLAWCDESNKELDHENYKRCRQALEFLERATDAKGRKIKVWKLSLPPPMVRLYTYTHVFLLFSFF
;
A
#
# COMPACT_ATOMS: atom_id res chain seq x y z
N MET A 1 -9.97 19.50 -40.99
CA MET A 1 -10.71 18.79 -39.92
C MET A 1 -10.26 17.33 -39.95
N SER A 2 -9.14 17.04 -39.29
CA SER A 2 -8.57 15.69 -39.19
C SER A 2 -8.99 15.08 -37.86
N SER A 3 -9.79 14.02 -37.94
CA SER A 3 -10.21 13.18 -36.82
C SER A 3 -9.01 12.57 -36.11
N ILE A 4 -8.81 12.95 -34.85
CA ILE A 4 -7.91 12.25 -33.93
C ILE A 4 -8.58 10.92 -33.60
N SER A 5 -7.96 9.82 -34.04
CA SER A 5 -8.38 8.48 -33.66
C SER A 5 -8.18 8.31 -32.15
N SER A 6 -9.28 8.10 -31.43
CA SER A 6 -9.26 7.58 -30.07
C SER A 6 -8.51 6.25 -30.07
N SER A 7 -7.33 6.19 -29.46
CA SER A 7 -6.64 4.94 -29.17
C SER A 7 -7.54 4.11 -28.27
N SER A 8 -8.10 3.02 -28.80
CA SER A 8 -8.77 2.04 -27.95
C SER A 8 -7.71 1.42 -27.06
N CYS A 9 -7.71 1.75 -25.76
CA CYS A 9 -7.08 0.93 -24.74
C CYS A 9 -7.56 -0.51 -24.99
N MET A 10 -6.66 -1.42 -25.38
CA MET A 10 -7.00 -2.83 -25.47
C MET A 10 -7.46 -3.25 -24.07
N LYS A 11 -8.75 -3.57 -23.93
CA LYS A 11 -9.26 -4.16 -22.70
C LYS A 11 -8.63 -5.54 -22.58
N ASN A 12 -7.52 -5.62 -21.86
CA ASN A 12 -6.89 -6.89 -21.56
C ASN A 12 -7.91 -7.78 -20.84
N ASN A 13 -8.00 -9.04 -21.29
CA ASN A 13 -8.85 -10.01 -20.64
C ASN A 13 -8.17 -10.47 -19.34
N LEU A 14 -8.41 -9.73 -18.24
CA LEU A 14 -7.86 -9.98 -16.90
C LEU A 14 -8.36 -11.29 -16.26
N LYS A 15 -9.13 -12.08 -16.99
CA LYS A 15 -9.68 -13.37 -16.55
C LYS A 15 -8.64 -14.32 -15.94
N TYR A 16 -7.41 -14.31 -16.44
CA TYR A 16 -6.32 -15.16 -15.96
C TYR A 16 -5.31 -14.40 -15.09
N TYR A 17 -5.65 -13.23 -14.59
CA TYR A 17 -4.78 -12.43 -13.73
C TYR A 17 -5.37 -12.38 -12.32
N TYR A 18 -4.50 -12.24 -11.33
CA TYR A 18 -4.91 -11.95 -9.95
C TYR A 18 -3.87 -11.06 -9.28
N MET A 19 -4.32 -10.29 -8.29
CA MET A 19 -3.43 -9.60 -7.36
C MET A 19 -2.87 -10.64 -6.38
N PRO A 20 -1.56 -10.94 -6.41
CA PRO A 20 -0.98 -11.83 -5.43
C PRO A 20 -1.06 -11.22 -4.02
N PRO A 21 -1.09 -12.06 -2.97
CA PRO A 21 -1.08 -11.58 -1.60
C PRO A 21 0.29 -10.99 -1.26
N GLU A 22 0.39 -10.12 -0.25
CA GLU A 22 1.63 -9.41 0.09
C GLU A 22 2.74 -10.34 0.64
N TRP A 23 2.42 -11.57 1.04
CA TRP A 23 3.43 -12.59 1.38
C TRP A 23 3.89 -13.42 0.16
N HIS A 24 3.40 -13.11 -1.03
CA HIS A 24 3.91 -13.71 -2.26
C HIS A 24 5.37 -13.27 -2.47
N PRO A 25 6.25 -14.12 -3.02
CA PRO A 25 7.61 -13.70 -3.37
C PRO A 25 7.60 -12.44 -4.23
N HIS A 26 8.36 -11.43 -3.80
CA HIS A 26 8.51 -10.16 -4.49
C HIS A 26 9.84 -10.09 -5.23
N ARG A 27 9.87 -9.36 -6.34
CA ARG A 27 11.10 -9.08 -7.09
C ARG A 27 11.81 -7.83 -6.55
N ALA A 28 11.03 -6.84 -6.15
CA ALA A 28 11.51 -5.62 -5.55
C ALA A 28 10.39 -4.92 -4.76
N THR A 29 10.79 -4.08 -3.81
CA THR A 29 9.91 -3.11 -3.14
C THR A 29 10.09 -1.71 -3.73
N LEU A 30 9.01 -0.96 -3.86
CA LEU A 30 9.00 0.40 -4.42
C LEU A 30 8.77 1.41 -3.29
N ILE A 31 9.54 2.49 -3.27
CA ILE A 31 9.46 3.54 -2.25
C ILE A 31 9.62 4.91 -2.92
N LEU A 32 8.79 5.89 -2.58
CA LEU A 32 9.04 7.29 -2.92
C LEU A 32 9.88 7.95 -1.83
N TYR A 33 10.78 8.83 -2.26
CA TYR A 33 11.64 9.59 -1.38
C TYR A 33 10.95 10.90 -0.93
N PRO A 34 10.91 11.19 0.38
CA PRO A 34 10.24 12.38 0.90
C PRO A 34 10.90 13.66 0.41
N HIS A 35 10.08 14.57 -0.15
CA HIS A 35 10.54 15.89 -0.61
C HIS A 35 9.56 17.03 -0.31
N ASN A 36 8.29 16.72 0.04
CA ASN A 36 7.28 17.72 0.34
C ASN A 36 7.43 18.28 1.78
N GLU A 37 7.99 19.47 1.89
CA GLU A 37 8.24 20.14 3.19
C GLU A 37 6.96 20.53 3.95
N ASN A 38 5.82 20.65 3.26
CA ASN A 38 4.56 20.95 3.92
C ASN A 38 4.03 19.74 4.68
N THR A 39 4.19 18.54 4.10
CA THR A 39 3.84 17.26 4.74
C THR A 39 4.82 16.95 5.87
N PHE A 40 6.14 17.04 5.61
CA PHE A 40 7.18 16.64 6.56
C PHE A 40 7.70 17.78 7.44
N ARG A 41 6.82 18.69 7.84
CA ARG A 41 7.21 19.88 8.60
C ARG A 41 7.70 19.50 10.01
N SER A 42 9.00 19.68 10.27
CA SER A 42 9.57 19.64 11.62
C SER A 42 10.03 21.04 12.04
N VAL A 43 10.10 21.28 13.36
CA VAL A 43 10.64 22.52 13.94
C VAL A 43 12.15 22.64 13.70
N TYR A 44 12.84 21.51 13.48
CA TYR A 44 14.30 21.42 13.47
C TYR A 44 14.89 20.96 12.13
N SER A 45 14.09 20.34 11.29
CA SER A 45 14.51 19.83 9.99
C SER A 45 13.38 20.03 8.98
N LYS A 46 13.74 20.14 7.71
CA LYS A 46 12.77 19.98 6.62
C LYS A 46 12.45 18.47 6.50
N CYS A 47 12.48 17.92 5.30
CA CYS A 47 12.28 16.51 5.03
C CYS A 47 13.40 15.59 5.58
N ASP A 48 14.50 16.12 6.11
CA ASP A 48 15.72 15.35 6.42
C ASP A 48 15.49 14.17 7.35
N MET A 49 14.67 14.33 8.40
CA MET A 49 14.34 13.21 9.29
C MET A 49 13.56 12.11 8.56
N ALA A 50 12.55 12.48 7.77
CA ALA A 50 11.74 11.52 7.02
C ALA A 50 12.58 10.82 5.95
N ARG A 51 13.45 11.56 5.25
CA ARG A 51 14.41 11.03 4.27
C ARG A 51 15.33 9.99 4.89
N ARG A 52 15.93 10.31 6.05
CA ARG A 52 16.79 9.38 6.78
C ARG A 52 16.05 8.10 7.17
N GLU A 53 14.82 8.21 7.70
CA GLU A 53 14.05 7.02 8.08
C GLU A 53 13.62 6.19 6.87
N ILE A 54 13.31 6.81 5.74
CA ILE A 54 13.05 6.10 4.49
C ILE A 54 14.29 5.34 4.00
N CYS A 55 15.48 5.94 4.09
CA CYS A 55 16.73 5.24 3.81
C CYS A 55 16.95 4.04 4.76
N ASN A 56 16.63 4.19 6.06
CA ASN A 56 16.69 3.08 7.01
C ASN A 56 15.73 1.95 6.63
N VAL A 57 14.50 2.27 6.23
CA VAL A 57 13.50 1.29 5.77
C VAL A 57 13.99 0.57 4.51
N ALA A 58 14.47 1.31 3.50
CA ALA A 58 15.03 0.73 2.28
C ALA A 58 16.18 -0.24 2.57
N ARG A 59 17.10 0.14 3.47
CA ARG A 59 18.20 -0.74 3.91
C ARG A 59 17.70 -1.96 4.66
N ALA A 60 16.72 -1.81 5.56
CA ALA A 60 16.17 -2.93 6.32
C ALA A 60 15.56 -3.99 5.39
N ILE A 61 14.93 -3.57 4.29
CA ILE A 61 14.40 -4.47 3.25
C ILE A 61 15.53 -5.11 2.44
N ALA A 62 16.47 -4.31 1.92
CA ALA A 62 17.57 -4.81 1.07
C ALA A 62 18.59 -5.70 1.81
N CYS A 63 18.67 -5.58 3.13
CA CYS A 63 19.57 -6.34 3.99
C CYS A 63 18.84 -7.36 4.87
N TRP A 64 17.56 -7.63 4.64
CA TRP A 64 16.79 -8.55 5.49
C TRP A 64 17.41 -9.96 5.51
N CYS A 65 17.71 -10.44 6.71
CA CYS A 65 18.23 -11.79 6.96
C CYS A 65 17.37 -12.45 8.04
N THR A 66 17.09 -13.74 7.88
CA THR A 66 16.38 -14.52 8.90
C THR A 66 17.41 -15.11 9.86
N ASN A 67 17.12 -15.13 11.17
CA ASN A 67 18.04 -15.62 12.21
C ASN A 67 18.38 -17.13 12.11
N ASN A 68 17.95 -17.83 11.06
CA ASN A 68 18.15 -19.27 10.85
C ASN A 68 19.32 -19.62 9.91
N ASP A 69 20.13 -18.64 9.48
CA ASP A 69 21.36 -18.91 8.73
C ASP A 69 22.47 -19.58 9.58
N ASP A 70 22.25 -19.76 10.89
CA ASP A 70 23.02 -20.68 11.72
C ASP A 70 22.36 -22.08 11.74
N ASN A 71 22.74 -22.93 10.78
CA ASN A 71 22.70 -24.41 10.87
C ASN A 71 21.36 -25.19 10.76
N ASN A 72 20.36 -24.80 9.97
CA ASN A 72 19.31 -25.78 9.62
C ASN A 72 18.84 -25.75 8.15
N ASN A 73 19.05 -26.88 7.47
CA ASN A 73 18.70 -27.20 6.08
C ASN A 73 17.19 -27.25 5.75
N ASN A 74 16.32 -26.54 6.48
CA ASN A 74 14.89 -26.48 6.15
C ASN A 74 14.58 -25.33 5.18
N LYS A 75 15.10 -25.43 3.96
CA LYS A 75 14.85 -24.52 2.82
C LYS A 75 13.42 -24.55 2.25
N ASN A 76 12.43 -25.05 2.99
CA ASN A 76 11.12 -25.41 2.43
C ASN A 76 9.94 -24.55 2.89
N ASP A 77 10.12 -23.50 3.70
CA ASP A 77 9.02 -22.57 3.96
C ASP A 77 9.06 -21.42 2.94
N ALA A 78 8.37 -21.62 1.81
CA ALA A 78 8.25 -20.63 0.71
C ALA A 78 7.55 -19.32 1.12
N THR A 79 7.27 -19.12 2.41
CA THR A 79 6.64 -17.93 2.99
C THR A 79 7.62 -17.02 3.76
N GLU A 80 8.89 -17.42 3.92
CA GLU A 80 9.86 -16.60 4.63
C GLU A 80 10.38 -15.49 3.70
N ARG A 81 10.13 -14.22 4.08
CA ARG A 81 10.58 -13.06 3.31
C ARG A 81 12.10 -13.02 3.31
N ILE A 82 12.68 -12.94 2.13
CA ILE A 82 14.12 -12.72 1.91
C ILE A 82 14.36 -11.25 1.58
N ALA A 83 15.60 -10.80 1.72
CA ALA A 83 16.02 -9.53 1.15
C ALA A 83 15.66 -9.45 -0.34
N GLU A 84 15.26 -8.25 -0.77
CA GLU A 84 14.83 -7.96 -2.13
C GLU A 84 15.40 -6.61 -2.60
N ASP A 85 15.40 -6.39 -3.91
CA ASP A 85 15.79 -5.08 -4.45
C ASP A 85 14.81 -3.99 -3.97
N VAL A 86 15.28 -2.77 -3.81
CA VAL A 86 14.45 -1.62 -3.46
C VAL A 86 14.64 -0.53 -4.50
N PHE A 87 13.56 -0.16 -5.19
CA PHE A 87 13.54 1.02 -6.04
C PHE A 87 13.16 2.23 -5.22
N LEU A 88 14.10 3.15 -5.04
CA LEU A 88 13.90 4.39 -4.32
C LEU A 88 13.75 5.53 -5.32
N PHE A 89 12.53 6.03 -5.46
CA PHE A 89 12.13 7.03 -6.44
C PHE A 89 12.20 8.44 -5.87
N CYS A 90 13.06 9.28 -6.43
CA CYS A 90 13.23 10.68 -6.04
C CYS A 90 12.66 11.64 -7.09
N SER A 91 12.43 12.90 -6.73
CA SER A 91 11.71 13.85 -7.57
C SER A 91 12.57 14.47 -8.68
N THR A 92 13.89 14.55 -8.49
CA THR A 92 14.83 15.13 -9.47
C THR A 92 16.09 14.31 -9.67
N LYS A 93 16.85 14.59 -10.74
CA LYS A 93 18.14 13.94 -11.03
C LYS A 93 19.23 14.35 -10.05
N GLU A 94 19.19 15.60 -9.59
CA GLU A 94 20.12 16.12 -8.60
C GLU A 94 19.92 15.38 -7.27
N GLU A 95 18.66 15.20 -6.84
CA GLU A 95 18.31 14.43 -5.65
C GLU A 95 18.71 12.95 -5.77
N ALA A 96 18.55 12.35 -6.96
CA ALA A 96 19.04 10.99 -7.22
C ALA A 96 20.54 10.88 -6.97
N LEU A 97 21.33 11.80 -7.54
CA LEU A 97 22.78 11.77 -7.41
C LEU A 97 23.24 12.00 -5.96
N GLU A 98 22.60 12.91 -5.23
CA GLU A 98 22.86 13.13 -3.80
C GLU A 98 22.59 11.87 -2.98
N LEU A 99 21.46 11.21 -3.24
CA LEU A 99 21.03 10.00 -2.55
C LEU A 99 21.94 8.80 -2.86
N GLU A 100 22.35 8.62 -4.12
CA GLU A 100 23.32 7.58 -4.52
C GLU A 100 24.66 7.75 -3.80
N ASN A 101 25.13 9.00 -3.64
CA ASN A 101 26.35 9.30 -2.89
C ASN A 101 26.17 8.98 -1.40
N GLU A 102 25.05 9.36 -0.79
CA GLU A 102 24.76 9.07 0.63
C GLU A 102 24.71 7.56 0.90
N LEU A 103 24.01 6.81 0.05
CA LEU A 103 23.92 5.35 0.17
C LEU A 103 25.30 4.68 0.04
N SER A 104 26.14 5.16 -0.89
CA SER A 104 27.50 4.64 -1.09
C SER A 104 28.39 4.83 0.16
N LEU A 105 28.34 6.02 0.78
CA LEU A 105 29.10 6.31 2.01
C LEU A 105 28.66 5.43 3.20
N LEU A 106 27.37 5.12 3.27
CA LEU A 106 26.81 4.28 4.33
C LEU A 106 27.14 2.78 4.15
N ASP A 107 27.43 2.33 2.94
CA ASP A 107 27.84 0.96 2.65
C ASP A 107 29.32 0.71 2.96
N GLU A 108 30.19 1.71 2.73
CA GLU A 108 31.61 1.63 3.13
C GLU A 108 31.78 1.50 4.65
N THR A 109 30.93 2.18 5.43
CA THR A 109 30.96 2.17 6.90
C THR A 109 30.38 0.91 7.55
N ASN A 110 29.61 0.11 6.80
CA ASN A 110 28.92 -1.10 7.28
C ASN A 110 29.48 -2.39 6.66
N SER A 111 30.80 -2.45 6.47
CA SER A 111 31.57 -3.51 5.79
C SER A 111 31.42 -4.95 6.37
N GLY A 112 30.50 -5.18 7.31
CA GLY A 112 30.13 -6.49 7.85
C GLY A 112 28.77 -7.05 7.40
N SER A 113 27.92 -6.29 6.69
CA SER A 113 26.62 -6.76 6.20
C SER A 113 26.55 -6.66 4.68
N SER A 114 26.92 -7.73 3.96
CA SER A 114 26.67 -7.81 2.52
C SER A 114 25.16 -7.72 2.27
N SER A 115 24.69 -6.63 1.67
CA SER A 115 23.31 -6.52 1.23
C SER A 115 23.00 -7.67 0.27
N ARG A 116 21.83 -8.30 0.45
CA ARG A 116 21.38 -9.42 -0.39
C ARG A 116 20.52 -8.91 -1.55
N GLY A 117 19.90 -7.74 -1.41
CA GLY A 117 19.27 -6.96 -2.46
C GLY A 117 19.99 -5.62 -2.71
N ASN A 118 19.67 -4.97 -3.83
CA ASN A 118 20.24 -3.68 -4.23
C ASN A 118 19.27 -2.53 -3.94
N ILE A 119 19.78 -1.37 -3.55
CA ILE A 119 18.99 -0.13 -3.56
C ILE A 119 19.26 0.57 -4.89
N ILE A 120 18.21 0.72 -5.71
CA ILE A 120 18.25 1.28 -7.06
C ILE A 120 17.55 2.63 -7.02
N VAL A 121 18.28 3.70 -7.28
CA VAL A 121 17.72 5.06 -7.30
C VAL A 121 17.18 5.36 -8.70
N GLN A 122 15.96 5.90 -8.76
CA GLN A 122 15.29 6.28 -10.01
C GLN A 122 14.57 7.61 -9.86
N VAL A 123 14.31 8.30 -10.96
CA VAL A 123 13.60 9.57 -10.94
C VAL A 123 12.12 9.36 -11.26
N CYS A 124 11.24 9.72 -10.32
CA CYS A 124 9.80 9.83 -10.52
C CYS A 124 9.28 11.03 -9.77
N LYS A 125 8.92 12.08 -10.51
CA LYS A 125 8.35 13.29 -9.93
C LYS A 125 7.00 12.96 -9.28
N SER A 126 6.78 13.48 -8.08
CA SER A 126 5.55 13.29 -7.29
C SER A 126 5.10 14.62 -6.68
N ASP A 127 3.90 14.66 -6.09
CA ASP A 127 3.43 15.79 -5.26
C ASP A 127 3.56 15.46 -3.75
N ASP A 128 3.46 14.17 -3.40
CA ASP A 128 3.83 13.64 -2.07
C ASP A 128 4.41 12.20 -2.17
N THR A 129 4.72 11.54 -1.06
CA THR A 129 5.57 10.34 -1.02
C THR A 129 4.85 8.98 -0.87
N TRP A 130 3.55 8.91 -1.18
CA TRP A 130 2.70 7.76 -0.84
C TRP A 130 2.56 6.73 -1.97
N ILE A 131 3.64 6.01 -2.30
CA ILE A 131 3.64 5.07 -3.45
C ILE A 131 2.69 3.87 -3.27
N ARG A 132 2.32 3.55 -2.02
CA ARG A 132 1.27 2.56 -1.72
C ARG A 132 -0.05 2.93 -2.41
N ASP A 133 -0.35 4.21 -2.50
CA ASP A 133 -1.64 4.72 -2.93
C ASP A 133 -1.62 5.28 -4.35
N THR A 134 -0.47 5.77 -4.80
CA THR A 134 -0.27 6.37 -6.13
C THR A 134 0.47 5.47 -7.11
N GLY A 135 1.12 4.42 -6.61
CA GLY A 135 1.84 3.43 -7.40
C GLY A 135 0.90 2.41 -8.05
N PRO A 136 1.44 1.59 -8.98
CA PRO A 136 0.65 0.59 -9.67
C PRO A 136 0.31 -0.58 -8.73
N THR A 137 -0.89 -1.14 -8.87
CA THR A 137 -1.20 -2.46 -8.30
C THR A 137 -0.88 -3.54 -9.32
N PHE A 138 0.10 -4.38 -9.02
CA PHE A 138 0.51 -5.44 -9.95
C PHE A 138 -0.40 -6.66 -9.85
N VAL A 139 -0.81 -7.18 -11.00
CA VAL A 139 -1.49 -8.46 -11.14
C VAL A 139 -0.67 -9.38 -12.04
N ILE A 140 -0.63 -10.66 -11.71
CA ILE A 140 0.18 -11.66 -12.43
C ILE A 140 -0.70 -12.72 -13.07
N SER A 141 -0.27 -13.20 -14.24
CA SER A 141 -0.98 -14.25 -14.98
C SER A 141 -0.90 -15.59 -14.25
N THR A 142 -2.01 -16.29 -14.06
CA THR A 142 -2.05 -17.70 -13.60
C THR A 142 -1.54 -18.68 -14.66
N ARG A 143 -1.33 -18.21 -15.88
CA ARG A 143 -0.74 -18.97 -17.00
C ARG A 143 0.74 -18.62 -17.15
N GLY A 144 1.58 -19.64 -17.33
CA GLY A 144 3.03 -19.50 -17.52
C GLY A 144 3.83 -20.20 -16.42
N GLN A 145 5.14 -20.30 -16.59
CA GLN A 145 6.05 -20.76 -15.53
C GLN A 145 6.29 -19.61 -14.53
N GLN A 146 6.43 -19.92 -13.24
CA GLN A 146 6.60 -18.93 -12.15
C GLN A 146 7.74 -17.91 -12.39
N GLN A 147 8.77 -18.30 -13.15
CA GLN A 147 9.93 -17.44 -13.43
C GLN A 147 9.74 -16.54 -14.66
N GLN A 148 8.63 -16.65 -15.39
CA GLN A 148 8.33 -15.92 -16.64
C GLN A 148 6.85 -15.48 -16.70
N GLN A 149 6.24 -15.13 -15.57
CA GLN A 149 4.83 -14.72 -15.53
C GLN A 149 4.63 -13.31 -16.08
N ALA A 150 3.73 -13.17 -17.06
CA ALA A 150 3.30 -11.87 -17.55
C ALA A 150 2.62 -11.08 -16.44
N MET A 151 2.87 -9.77 -16.40
CA MET A 151 2.42 -8.86 -15.36
C MET A 151 1.67 -7.68 -15.96
N ILE A 152 0.66 -7.19 -15.25
CA ILE A 152 -0.03 -5.96 -15.57
C ILE A 152 0.08 -5.03 -14.36
N GLY A 153 0.58 -3.82 -14.56
CA GLY A 153 0.47 -2.74 -13.60
C GLY A 153 -0.85 -2.00 -13.79
N LEU A 154 -1.75 -2.16 -12.82
CA LEU A 154 -3.01 -1.43 -12.77
C LEU A 154 -2.77 -0.01 -12.26
N ASP A 155 -3.17 0.96 -13.06
CA ASP A 155 -3.07 2.40 -12.81
C ASP A 155 -4.47 2.93 -12.49
N TRP A 156 -4.74 3.10 -11.20
CA TRP A 156 -5.99 3.64 -10.69
C TRP A 156 -5.98 5.17 -10.82
N ASN A 157 -7.16 5.78 -10.96
CA ASN A 157 -7.22 7.23 -10.80
C ASN A 157 -6.95 7.58 -9.32
N PHE A 158 -6.26 8.69 -9.09
CA PHE A 158 -5.94 9.21 -7.77
C PHE A 158 -6.44 10.66 -7.64
N ASN A 159 -6.92 11.06 -6.47
CA ASN A 159 -7.41 12.41 -6.23
C ASN A 159 -6.92 13.03 -4.92
N ALA A 160 -5.79 12.57 -4.37
CA ALA A 160 -5.30 12.99 -3.06
C ALA A 160 -6.32 12.76 -1.93
N TYR A 161 -6.96 11.58 -1.94
CA TYR A 161 -7.87 11.11 -0.89
C TYR A 161 -9.14 11.95 -0.67
N GLY A 162 -9.59 12.70 -1.68
CA GLY A 162 -10.84 13.48 -1.58
C GLY A 162 -10.97 14.67 -2.50
N GLY A 163 -10.02 14.86 -3.41
CA GLY A 163 -10.06 15.90 -4.43
C GLY A 163 -9.87 17.31 -3.83
N PRO A 164 -10.25 18.35 -4.57
CA PRO A 164 -9.92 19.75 -4.22
C PRO A 164 -10.60 20.28 -2.95
N LYS A 165 -11.57 19.54 -2.37
CA LYS A 165 -12.35 19.99 -1.20
C LYS A 165 -11.93 19.33 0.10
N GLU A 166 -11.76 18.02 0.07
CA GLU A 166 -11.56 17.19 1.27
C GLU A 166 -10.27 16.36 1.19
N GLY A 167 -9.54 16.44 0.07
CA GLY A 167 -8.25 15.75 -0.06
C GLY A 167 -7.16 16.38 0.79
N CYS A 168 -6.12 15.59 1.06
CA CYS A 168 -4.97 16.00 1.88
C CYS A 168 -4.17 17.15 1.24
N TYR A 169 -4.17 17.22 -0.09
CA TYR A 169 -3.50 18.27 -0.87
C TYR A 169 -4.13 18.37 -2.27
N TRP A 170 -3.95 19.52 -2.92
CA TRP A 170 -4.40 19.74 -4.29
C TRP A 170 -3.59 20.85 -4.96
N PRO A 171 -3.23 20.73 -6.26
CA PRO A 171 -3.45 19.61 -7.17
C PRO A 171 -2.48 18.43 -6.95
N CYS A 172 -2.84 17.23 -7.44
CA CYS A 172 -2.03 16.00 -7.40
C CYS A 172 -1.59 15.53 -8.81
N HIS A 173 -1.15 16.47 -9.65
CA HIS A 173 -0.86 16.20 -11.07
C HIS A 173 0.33 15.27 -11.30
N ASN A 174 1.39 15.38 -10.49
CA ASN A 174 2.55 14.50 -10.60
C ASN A 174 2.19 13.10 -10.07
N ASP A 175 1.38 13.02 -9.01
CA ASP A 175 0.98 11.72 -8.44
C ASP A 175 0.19 10.85 -9.41
N LEU A 176 -0.67 11.47 -10.22
CA LEU A 176 -1.42 10.82 -11.30
C LEU A 176 -0.53 10.17 -12.39
N GLN A 177 0.78 10.46 -12.41
CA GLN A 177 1.73 9.88 -13.36
C GLN A 177 2.62 8.81 -12.75
N ILE A 178 2.60 8.62 -11.42
CA ILE A 178 3.51 7.72 -10.70
C ILE A 178 3.36 6.29 -11.19
N ALA A 179 2.14 5.75 -11.23
CA ALA A 179 1.91 4.39 -11.70
C ALA A 179 2.49 4.14 -13.11
N SER A 180 2.20 5.03 -14.07
CA SER A 180 2.73 4.91 -15.43
C SER A 180 4.25 5.04 -15.52
N THR A 181 4.86 5.94 -14.72
CA THR A 181 6.31 6.15 -14.70
C THR A 181 7.01 4.94 -14.11
N VAL A 182 6.53 4.43 -12.98
CA VAL A 182 7.05 3.23 -12.30
C VAL A 182 6.99 2.01 -13.22
N ILE A 183 5.85 1.77 -13.88
CA ILE A 183 5.69 0.64 -14.81
C ILE A 183 6.73 0.70 -15.93
N GLN A 184 6.91 1.88 -16.54
CA GLN A 184 7.90 2.07 -17.60
C GLN A 184 9.34 1.87 -17.09
N THR A 185 9.68 2.44 -15.92
CA THR A 185 11.01 2.27 -15.31
C THR A 185 11.33 0.80 -15.05
N LEU A 186 10.39 0.04 -14.51
CA LEU A 186 10.58 -1.38 -14.23
C LEU A 186 10.69 -2.19 -15.54
N GLN A 187 9.88 -1.87 -16.55
CA GLN A 187 9.97 -2.48 -17.88
C GLN A 187 11.37 -2.26 -18.46
N ASP A 188 11.88 -1.03 -18.45
CA ASP A 188 13.19 -0.68 -19.00
C ASP A 188 14.33 -1.39 -18.23
N TYR A 189 14.27 -1.35 -16.90
CA TYR A 189 15.27 -1.99 -16.04
C TYR A 189 15.36 -3.49 -16.30
N TYR A 190 14.22 -4.21 -16.24
CA TYR A 190 14.24 -5.67 -16.38
C TYR A 190 14.40 -6.16 -17.82
N SER A 191 14.10 -5.35 -18.84
CA SER A 191 14.34 -5.69 -20.25
C SER A 191 15.82 -5.89 -20.57
N THR A 192 16.71 -5.25 -19.82
CA THR A 192 18.16 -5.33 -20.01
C THR A 192 18.84 -6.34 -19.09
N SER A 193 18.12 -6.90 -18.12
CA SER A 193 18.68 -7.83 -17.13
C SER A 193 18.82 -9.25 -17.69
N SER A 194 19.82 -9.98 -17.20
CA SER A 194 20.04 -11.41 -17.51
C SER A 194 18.97 -12.35 -16.94
N ASN A 195 17.97 -11.81 -16.23
CA ASN A 195 16.84 -12.53 -15.68
C ASN A 195 15.56 -12.18 -16.48
N PRO A 196 15.27 -12.90 -17.57
CA PRO A 196 14.13 -12.62 -18.43
C PRO A 196 12.83 -13.00 -17.71
N CYS A 197 12.16 -11.99 -17.16
CA CYS A 197 10.74 -12.05 -16.80
C CYS A 197 10.16 -10.71 -17.26
N THR A 198 9.66 -10.65 -18.50
CA THR A 198 8.28 -10.86 -19.01
C THR A 198 7.49 -9.57 -18.92
N GLU A 199 7.32 -8.92 -20.08
CA GLU A 199 6.45 -7.78 -20.37
C GLU A 199 5.52 -7.32 -19.22
N ILE A 200 5.77 -6.11 -18.71
CA ILE A 200 4.91 -5.41 -17.76
C ILE A 200 3.99 -4.51 -18.57
N GLN A 201 2.73 -4.93 -18.72
CA GLN A 201 1.74 -4.12 -19.42
C GLN A 201 1.15 -3.07 -18.50
N HIS A 202 0.82 -1.90 -19.04
CA HIS A 202 0.15 -0.83 -18.32
C HIS A 202 -1.35 -0.85 -18.62
N GLN A 203 -2.18 -0.85 -17.58
CA GLN A 203 -3.63 -0.75 -17.73
C GLN A 203 -4.22 0.30 -16.80
N LYS A 204 -4.81 1.35 -17.39
CA LYS A 204 -5.61 2.33 -16.63
C LYS A 204 -6.97 1.77 -16.25
N VAL A 205 -7.42 2.07 -15.04
CA VAL A 205 -8.75 1.69 -14.55
C VAL A 205 -9.52 2.93 -14.11
N ASP A 206 -10.71 3.11 -14.68
CA ASP A 206 -11.54 4.31 -14.48
C ASP A 206 -12.37 4.26 -13.18
N ILE A 207 -11.64 4.27 -12.06
CA ILE A 207 -12.16 4.35 -10.69
C ILE A 207 -11.12 5.08 -9.83
N ILE A 208 -11.56 5.89 -8.88
CA ILE A 208 -10.67 6.44 -7.85
C ILE A 208 -10.43 5.34 -6.81
N LEU A 209 -9.19 4.90 -6.67
CA LEU A 209 -8.82 3.85 -5.73
C LEU A 209 -7.35 3.96 -5.34
N GLU A 210 -7.09 3.82 -4.06
CA GLU A 210 -5.75 3.81 -3.49
C GLU A 210 -5.35 2.38 -3.07
N GLY A 211 -4.10 1.97 -3.29
CA GLY A 211 -3.65 0.61 -2.96
C GLY A 211 -3.77 0.26 -1.47
N GLY A 212 -3.62 1.23 -0.55
CA GLY A 212 -3.82 1.03 0.90
C GLY A 212 -5.28 0.81 1.31
N SER A 213 -6.23 1.10 0.43
CA SER A 213 -7.67 0.91 0.67
C SER A 213 -8.16 -0.54 0.45
N ILE A 214 -7.29 -1.42 -0.08
CA ILE A 214 -7.60 -2.81 -0.39
C ILE A 214 -6.50 -3.77 0.09
N GLN A 215 -6.91 -4.99 0.42
CA GLN A 215 -6.04 -6.12 0.77
C GLN A 215 -6.57 -7.38 0.08
N THR A 216 -5.69 -8.35 -0.23
CA THR A 216 -6.09 -9.62 -0.86
C THR A 216 -5.44 -10.81 -0.16
N ASP A 217 -6.16 -11.93 -0.08
CA ASP A 217 -5.59 -13.20 0.37
C ASP A 217 -4.92 -14.01 -0.75
N GLY A 218 -4.98 -13.51 -2.00
CA GLY A 218 -4.46 -14.17 -3.18
C GLY A 218 -5.32 -15.32 -3.71
N GLU A 219 -6.39 -15.67 -3.02
CA GLU A 219 -7.25 -16.82 -3.30
C GLU A 219 -8.70 -16.41 -3.58
N GLY A 220 -8.88 -15.16 -4.00
CA GLY A 220 -10.15 -14.61 -4.44
C GLY A 220 -10.87 -13.75 -3.40
N THR A 221 -10.28 -13.54 -2.22
CA THR A 221 -10.87 -12.69 -1.19
C THR A 221 -10.18 -11.34 -1.13
N ILE A 222 -10.96 -10.27 -1.25
CA ILE A 222 -10.53 -8.90 -1.04
C ILE A 222 -11.09 -8.40 0.30
N LEU A 223 -10.31 -7.64 1.05
CA LEU A 223 -10.72 -6.96 2.28
C LEU A 223 -10.58 -5.46 2.08
N THR A 224 -11.60 -4.70 2.49
CA THR A 224 -11.64 -3.23 2.37
C THR A 224 -12.55 -2.62 3.45
N THR A 225 -12.65 -1.30 3.51
CA THR A 225 -13.60 -0.59 4.37
C THR A 225 -14.69 0.11 3.54
N SER A 226 -15.93 0.05 4.03
CA SER A 226 -17.03 0.83 3.48
C SER A 226 -16.85 2.32 3.70
N GLU A 227 -16.24 2.72 4.83
CA GLU A 227 -15.97 4.14 5.17
C GLU A 227 -15.10 4.82 4.11
N CYS A 228 -14.15 4.11 3.50
CA CYS A 228 -13.28 4.65 2.45
C CYS A 228 -13.91 4.55 1.06
N LEU A 229 -14.14 3.33 0.54
CA LEU A 229 -14.48 3.16 -0.88
C LEU A 229 -15.89 3.66 -1.24
N LEU A 230 -16.80 3.75 -0.27
CA LEU A 230 -18.14 4.33 -0.47
C LEU A 230 -18.20 5.81 -0.07
N HIS A 231 -17.06 6.41 0.30
CA HIS A 231 -17.03 7.82 0.66
C HIS A 231 -17.42 8.68 -0.55
N PRO A 232 -18.26 9.72 -0.37
CA PRO A 232 -18.71 10.57 -1.49
C PRO A 232 -17.59 11.30 -2.24
N ASN A 233 -16.40 11.44 -1.63
CA ASN A 233 -15.24 12.08 -2.25
C ASN A 233 -14.40 11.11 -3.12
N ARG A 234 -14.74 9.81 -3.15
CA ARG A 234 -14.16 8.81 -4.06
C ARG A 234 -15.06 8.68 -5.30
N ASN A 235 -15.96 7.71 -5.29
CA ASN A 235 -16.75 7.33 -6.46
C ASN A 235 -18.26 7.55 -6.22
N PRO A 236 -18.75 8.80 -6.05
CA PRO A 236 -20.13 9.08 -5.61
C PRO A 236 -21.21 8.59 -6.60
N SER A 237 -20.84 8.31 -7.84
CA SER A 237 -21.74 7.78 -8.87
C SER A 237 -21.79 6.25 -8.92
N LYS A 238 -20.97 5.54 -8.15
CA LYS A 238 -20.90 4.08 -8.14
C LYS A 238 -21.53 3.51 -6.86
N THR A 239 -22.33 2.48 -7.04
CA THR A 239 -22.85 1.65 -5.94
C THR A 239 -21.77 0.72 -5.40
N GLN A 240 -21.97 0.20 -4.19
CA GLN A 240 -21.07 -0.81 -3.61
C GLN A 240 -20.91 -2.04 -4.53
N GLN A 241 -21.99 -2.49 -5.18
CA GLN A 241 -21.96 -3.63 -6.09
C GLN A 241 -21.14 -3.35 -7.36
N GLU A 242 -21.18 -2.12 -7.89
CA GLU A 242 -20.37 -1.73 -9.03
C GLU A 242 -18.88 -1.67 -8.67
N ILE A 243 -18.54 -1.12 -7.49
CA ILE A 243 -17.17 -1.12 -6.99
C ILE A 243 -16.68 -2.55 -6.78
N GLU A 244 -17.48 -3.40 -6.13
CA GLU A 244 -17.19 -4.82 -5.94
C GLU A 244 -16.94 -5.53 -7.28
N SER A 245 -17.79 -5.30 -8.28
CA SER A 245 -17.57 -5.87 -9.62
C SER A 245 -16.26 -5.42 -10.26
N ILE A 246 -15.86 -4.15 -10.09
CA ILE A 246 -14.59 -3.63 -10.60
C ILE A 246 -13.41 -4.29 -9.90
N LEU A 247 -13.45 -4.38 -8.57
CA LEU A 247 -12.41 -5.03 -7.76
C LEU A 247 -12.23 -6.50 -8.18
N LEU A 248 -13.32 -7.26 -8.25
CA LEU A 248 -13.28 -8.67 -8.62
C LEU A 248 -12.81 -8.88 -10.06
N GLN A 249 -13.22 -8.03 -11.00
CA GLN A 249 -12.80 -8.10 -12.40
C GLN A 249 -11.29 -7.89 -12.57
N HIS A 250 -10.67 -7.03 -11.75
CA HIS A 250 -9.28 -6.63 -11.93
C HIS A 250 -8.31 -7.40 -11.04
N LEU A 251 -8.73 -7.83 -9.86
CA LEU A 251 -7.84 -8.35 -8.82
C LEU A 251 -7.99 -9.85 -8.57
N VAL A 252 -9.03 -10.49 -9.11
CA VAL A 252 -9.31 -11.92 -8.86
C VAL A 252 -9.41 -12.68 -10.18
N THR A 253 -8.76 -13.85 -10.24
CA THR A 253 -8.88 -14.75 -11.38
C THR A 253 -10.28 -15.38 -11.45
N LEU A 254 -10.85 -15.41 -12.65
CA LEU A 254 -12.13 -16.06 -12.94
C LEU A 254 -11.84 -17.29 -13.82
N ASN A 255 -11.77 -18.49 -13.22
CA ASN A 255 -11.54 -19.73 -13.96
C ASN A 255 -12.79 -20.18 -14.75
N ASP A 256 -12.58 -20.84 -15.89
CA ASP A 256 -13.64 -21.32 -16.79
C ASP A 256 -14.31 -22.62 -16.36
N ASP A 257 -13.63 -23.43 -15.55
CA ASP A 257 -13.97 -24.86 -15.39
C ASP A 257 -14.68 -25.24 -14.09
N ASP A 258 -14.97 -24.29 -13.18
CA ASP A 258 -15.57 -24.65 -11.89
C ASP A 258 -16.93 -23.98 -11.64
N ASN A 259 -17.90 -24.80 -11.24
CA ASN A 259 -19.17 -24.34 -10.66
C ASN A 259 -18.96 -23.63 -9.31
N ASP A 260 -17.73 -23.65 -8.78
CA ASP A 260 -17.30 -23.01 -7.55
C ASP A 260 -16.82 -21.57 -7.82
N LYS A 261 -17.76 -20.71 -8.23
CA LYS A 261 -17.54 -19.26 -8.28
C LYS A 261 -17.56 -18.72 -6.86
N THR A 262 -16.61 -17.88 -6.49
CA THR A 262 -16.83 -16.42 -6.46
C THR A 262 -15.63 -15.74 -5.81
N GLY A 263 -15.07 -14.74 -6.52
CA GLY A 263 -14.32 -13.73 -5.80
C GLY A 263 -15.25 -13.06 -4.79
N LYS A 264 -14.73 -12.72 -3.62
CA LYS A 264 -15.52 -12.20 -2.49
C LYS A 264 -14.87 -10.94 -1.94
N VAL A 265 -15.68 -9.93 -1.68
CA VAL A 265 -15.22 -8.73 -0.99
C VAL A 265 -15.77 -8.71 0.44
N LEU A 266 -14.88 -8.60 1.41
CA LEU A 266 -15.18 -8.41 2.82
C LEU A 266 -15.14 -6.91 3.11
N TRP A 267 -16.30 -6.35 3.42
CA TRP A 267 -16.49 -4.92 3.68
C TRP A 267 -16.54 -4.66 5.19
N LEU A 268 -15.42 -4.27 5.80
CA LEU A 268 -15.47 -3.76 7.17
C LEU A 268 -16.23 -2.43 7.18
N PRO A 269 -17.15 -2.19 8.14
CA PRO A 269 -17.96 -0.98 8.12
C PRO A 269 -17.13 0.32 8.20
N LYS A 270 -15.98 0.28 8.90
CA LYS A 270 -15.12 1.43 9.21
C LYS A 270 -13.66 1.03 9.28
N GLY A 271 -12.75 1.98 9.06
CA GLY A 271 -11.33 1.88 9.39
C GLY A 271 -11.05 2.25 10.84
N LEU A 272 -9.79 2.54 11.18
CA LEU A 272 -9.46 3.14 12.48
C LEU A 272 -10.07 4.53 12.61
N ALA A 273 -10.39 4.91 13.85
CA ALA A 273 -10.77 6.28 14.18
C ALA A 273 -9.60 7.23 13.91
N TYR A 274 -9.94 8.49 13.62
CA TYR A 274 -9.00 9.59 13.38
C TYR A 274 -8.20 9.50 12.08
N ASP A 275 -8.41 8.46 11.26
CA ASP A 275 -7.91 8.36 9.90
C ASP A 275 -8.82 9.13 8.93
N GLN A 276 -8.85 10.46 9.10
CA GLN A 276 -9.61 11.36 8.24
C GLN A 276 -8.92 11.58 6.89
N ASP A 277 -7.60 11.48 6.88
CA ASP A 277 -6.75 11.69 5.70
C ASP A 277 -7.11 10.69 4.60
N THR A 278 -7.29 9.41 4.95
CA THR A 278 -7.57 8.36 3.95
C THR A 278 -9.03 7.89 3.96
N ASN A 279 -9.86 8.45 4.84
CA ASN A 279 -11.22 8.01 5.13
C ASN A 279 -11.29 6.55 5.62
N GLY A 280 -10.33 6.16 6.47
CA GLY A 280 -10.30 4.86 7.13
C GLY A 280 -9.82 3.74 6.20
N HIS A 281 -8.60 3.85 5.66
CA HIS A 281 -7.98 2.77 4.91
C HIS A 281 -7.91 1.46 5.71
N ILE A 282 -7.93 0.35 4.97
CA ILE A 282 -7.94 -0.98 5.55
C ILE A 282 -6.55 -1.39 6.04
N ASP A 283 -5.48 -0.94 5.40
CA ASP A 283 -4.09 -1.31 5.71
C ASP A 283 -3.64 -0.90 7.12
N ASN A 284 -4.16 0.22 7.64
CA ASN A 284 -3.96 0.65 9.02
C ASN A 284 -4.73 -0.21 10.03
N PHE A 285 -5.77 -0.93 9.60
CA PHE A 285 -6.73 -1.58 10.50
C PHE A 285 -6.67 -3.10 10.47
N CYS A 286 -6.62 -3.72 9.28
CA CYS A 286 -6.66 -5.16 9.14
C CYS A 286 -5.99 -5.64 7.85
N CYS A 287 -5.09 -6.61 7.94
CA CYS A 287 -4.43 -7.20 6.77
C CYS A 287 -4.49 -8.73 6.82
N PHE A 288 -4.43 -9.37 5.65
CA PHE A 288 -4.24 -10.82 5.60
C PHE A 288 -2.79 -11.16 5.93
N VAL A 289 -2.58 -12.26 6.65
CA VAL A 289 -1.23 -12.82 6.91
C VAL A 289 -1.06 -14.22 6.33
N LYS A 290 -2.16 -14.92 6.08
CA LYS A 290 -2.28 -16.20 5.36
C LYS A 290 -3.71 -16.28 4.77
N PRO A 291 -3.99 -17.21 3.85
CA PRO A 291 -5.37 -17.45 3.42
C PRO A 291 -6.29 -17.70 4.62
N ALA A 292 -7.43 -17.00 4.66
CA ALA A 292 -8.39 -16.98 5.76
C ALA A 292 -7.85 -16.55 7.14
N GLN A 293 -6.68 -15.90 7.23
CA GLN A 293 -6.13 -15.40 8.50
C GLN A 293 -5.77 -13.93 8.39
N VAL A 294 -6.27 -13.13 9.33
CA VAL A 294 -6.03 -11.69 9.37
C VAL A 294 -5.38 -11.26 10.67
N VAL A 295 -4.59 -10.20 10.62
CA VAL A 295 -4.20 -9.41 11.78
C VAL A 295 -5.13 -8.20 11.84
N LEU A 296 -5.73 -7.94 13.00
CA LEU A 296 -6.62 -6.82 13.28
C LEU A 296 -5.97 -5.94 14.33
N ALA A 297 -5.80 -4.64 14.03
CA ALA A 297 -5.40 -3.65 15.00
C ALA A 297 -6.44 -3.59 16.13
N TRP A 298 -5.97 -3.57 17.37
CA TRP A 298 -6.80 -3.88 18.53
C TRP A 298 -6.61 -2.89 19.67
N CYS A 299 -7.70 -2.21 20.05
CA CYS A 299 -7.75 -1.44 21.28
C CYS A 299 -8.07 -2.38 22.46
N ASP A 300 -7.11 -2.52 23.37
CA ASP A 300 -7.23 -3.30 24.59
C ASP A 300 -8.23 -2.68 25.58
N GLU A 301 -8.83 -3.52 26.44
CA GLU A 301 -9.82 -3.08 27.43
C GLU A 301 -9.27 -1.99 28.36
N SER A 302 -7.97 -2.05 28.68
CA SER A 302 -7.29 -1.04 29.50
C SER A 302 -7.28 0.37 28.88
N ASN A 303 -7.41 0.47 27.56
CA ASN A 303 -7.39 1.73 26.83
C ASN A 303 -8.79 2.21 26.42
N LYS A 304 -9.85 1.46 26.74
CA LYS A 304 -11.22 1.75 26.33
C LYS A 304 -11.68 3.17 26.62
N GLU A 305 -11.37 3.69 27.80
CA GLU A 305 -11.80 5.05 28.18
C GLU A 305 -10.98 6.13 27.46
N LEU A 306 -9.71 5.85 27.15
CA LEU A 306 -8.81 6.79 26.48
C LEU A 306 -9.01 6.80 24.95
N ASP A 307 -9.46 5.67 24.38
CA ASP A 307 -9.70 5.51 22.95
C ASP A 307 -10.99 4.71 22.68
N HIS A 308 -12.11 5.28 23.13
CA HIS A 308 -13.44 4.65 23.06
C HIS A 308 -13.91 4.38 21.63
N GLU A 309 -13.53 5.24 20.67
CA GLU A 309 -13.96 5.08 19.29
C GLU A 309 -13.25 3.91 18.61
N ASN A 310 -11.92 3.79 18.75
CA ASN A 310 -11.22 2.59 18.25
C ASN A 310 -11.63 1.34 19.02
N TYR A 311 -11.89 1.43 20.32
CA TYR A 311 -12.44 0.30 21.09
C TYR A 311 -13.70 -0.26 20.43
N LYS A 312 -14.68 0.60 20.11
CA LYS A 312 -15.91 0.18 19.41
C LYS A 312 -15.65 -0.36 18.02
N ARG A 313 -14.88 0.36 17.19
CA ARG A 313 -14.56 -0.04 15.81
C ARG A 313 -13.88 -1.41 15.77
N CYS A 314 -12.93 -1.68 16.67
CA CYS A 314 -12.26 -2.97 16.81
C CYS A 314 -13.23 -4.12 17.12
N ARG A 315 -14.21 -3.91 18.03
CA ARG A 315 -15.21 -4.96 18.35
C ARG A 315 -16.17 -5.20 17.20
N GLN A 316 -16.63 -4.15 16.51
CA GLN A 316 -17.48 -4.28 15.33
C GLN A 316 -16.78 -5.05 14.20
N ALA A 317 -15.50 -4.75 13.96
CA ALA A 317 -14.68 -5.48 12.98
C ALA A 317 -14.49 -6.94 13.37
N LEU A 318 -14.17 -7.23 14.64
CA LEU A 318 -14.03 -8.60 15.13
C LEU A 318 -15.34 -9.40 14.96
N GLU A 319 -16.47 -8.84 15.38
CA GLU A 319 -17.79 -9.47 15.23
C GLU A 319 -18.15 -9.75 13.75
N PHE A 320 -17.76 -8.86 12.84
CA PHE A 320 -17.93 -9.09 11.41
C PHE A 320 -17.05 -10.24 10.92
N LEU A 321 -15.75 -10.20 11.22
CA LEU A 321 -14.76 -11.17 10.75
C LEU A 321 -15.04 -12.59 11.28
N GLU A 322 -15.44 -12.74 12.54
CA GLU A 322 -15.76 -14.04 13.14
C GLU A 322 -16.98 -14.72 12.48
N ARG A 323 -17.90 -13.93 11.91
CA ARG A 323 -19.06 -14.43 11.15
C ARG A 323 -18.72 -14.68 9.68
N ALA A 324 -17.78 -13.93 9.13
CA ALA A 324 -17.38 -14.00 7.73
C ALA A 324 -16.72 -15.34 7.37
N THR A 325 -16.70 -15.59 6.07
CA THR A 325 -15.85 -16.61 5.43
C THR A 325 -15.14 -15.96 4.26
N ASP A 326 -14.03 -16.53 3.85
CA ASP A 326 -13.35 -16.11 2.63
C ASP A 326 -14.05 -16.66 1.37
N ALA A 327 -13.47 -16.41 0.20
CA ALA A 327 -13.99 -16.87 -1.10
C ALA A 327 -14.07 -18.41 -1.20
N LYS A 328 -13.22 -19.15 -0.48
CA LYS A 328 -13.20 -20.62 -0.43
C LYS A 328 -14.04 -21.21 0.71
N GLY A 329 -14.87 -20.39 1.37
CA GLY A 329 -15.75 -20.82 2.45
C GLY A 329 -15.05 -21.09 3.79
N ARG A 330 -13.76 -20.80 3.93
CA ARG A 330 -13.01 -20.96 5.19
C ARG A 330 -13.40 -19.85 6.16
N LYS A 331 -13.47 -20.18 7.45
CA LYS A 331 -13.70 -19.20 8.52
C LYS A 331 -12.48 -18.31 8.70
N ILE A 332 -12.72 -17.01 8.87
CA ILE A 332 -11.64 -16.05 9.10
C ILE A 332 -11.12 -16.20 10.53
N LYS A 333 -9.83 -16.50 10.67
CA LYS A 333 -9.13 -16.47 11.96
C LYS A 333 -8.53 -15.08 12.17
N VAL A 334 -8.85 -14.48 13.32
CA VAL A 334 -8.38 -13.12 13.67
C VAL A 334 -7.26 -13.20 14.71
N TRP A 335 -6.12 -12.62 14.36
CA TRP A 335 -5.01 -12.32 15.27
C TRP A 335 -5.10 -10.86 15.68
N LYS A 336 -4.95 -10.56 16.97
CA LYS A 336 -5.05 -9.18 17.48
C LYS A 336 -3.66 -8.60 17.63
N LEU A 337 -3.47 -7.39 17.11
CA LEU A 337 -2.25 -6.59 17.30
C LEU A 337 -2.60 -5.32 18.07
N SER A 338 -2.09 -5.19 19.29
CA SER A 338 -2.41 -4.05 20.15
C SER A 338 -2.01 -2.72 19.50
N LEU A 339 -2.93 -1.76 19.51
CA LEU A 339 -2.64 -0.38 19.15
C LEU A 339 -1.65 0.24 20.16
N PRO A 340 -0.81 1.20 19.72
CA PRO A 340 -0.03 2.01 20.64
C PRO A 340 -0.94 2.67 21.69
N PRO A 341 -0.45 2.89 22.93
CA PRO A 341 -1.20 3.64 23.92
C PRO A 341 -1.58 5.04 23.38
N PRO A 342 -2.79 5.54 23.67
CA PRO A 342 -3.22 6.84 23.18
C PRO A 342 -2.28 7.95 23.64
N MET A 343 -1.87 8.82 22.70
CA MET A 343 -1.08 10.00 23.06
C MET A 343 -1.96 11.03 23.76
N VAL A 344 -1.91 11.05 25.10
CA VAL A 344 -2.59 12.06 25.91
C VAL A 344 -1.77 13.35 25.96
N ARG A 345 -2.29 14.42 25.35
CA ARG A 345 -1.73 15.77 25.51
C ARG A 345 -2.32 16.39 26.77
N LEU A 346 -1.56 16.33 27.87
CA LEU A 346 -1.94 16.99 29.12
C LEU A 346 -1.79 18.50 28.95
N TYR A 347 -2.90 19.22 28.76
CA TYR A 347 -2.92 20.66 28.88
C TYR A 347 -3.05 21.03 30.36
N THR A 348 -1.96 21.47 30.98
CA THR A 348 -2.02 22.15 32.28
C THR A 348 -2.54 23.57 32.06
N TYR A 349 -3.84 23.79 32.21
CA TYR A 349 -4.40 25.14 32.26
C TYR A 349 -4.20 25.71 33.67
N THR A 350 -3.34 26.72 33.81
CA THR A 350 -3.36 27.58 35.00
C THR A 350 -4.47 28.59 34.82
N HIS A 351 -5.59 28.41 35.52
CA HIS A 351 -6.63 29.44 35.58
C HIS A 351 -6.09 30.64 36.37
N VAL A 352 -6.08 31.82 35.74
CA VAL A 352 -5.81 33.10 36.41
C VAL A 352 -7.10 33.90 36.49
N PHE A 353 -7.36 34.51 37.65
CA PHE A 353 -8.47 35.43 37.85
C PHE A 353 -8.21 36.75 37.11
N LEU A 354 -9.20 37.21 36.35
CA LEU A 354 -9.19 38.52 35.71
C LEU A 354 -9.91 39.51 36.64
N LEU A 355 -9.17 40.46 37.21
CA LEU A 355 -9.74 41.56 37.99
C LEU A 355 -10.14 42.69 37.03
N PHE A 356 -11.45 42.90 36.86
CA PHE A 356 -11.97 44.13 36.27
C PHE A 356 -12.10 45.20 37.36
N SER A 357 -11.51 46.37 37.14
CA SER A 357 -11.82 47.58 37.91
C SER A 357 -12.46 48.58 36.96
N PHE A 358 -13.69 49.01 37.26
CA PHE A 358 -14.25 50.22 36.69
C PHE A 358 -13.71 51.41 37.50
N PHE A 359 -13.03 52.34 36.83
CA PHE A 359 -12.87 53.71 37.29
C PHE A 359 -13.39 54.65 36.21
#